data_AF-A0A8T5NFX8-F1
#
_entry.id   AF-A0A8T5NFX8-F1
#
_cell.length_a   1.000
_cell.length_b   1.000
_cell.length_c   1.000
_cell.angle_alpha   90.00
_cell.angle_beta   90.00
_cell.angle_gamma   90.00
#
_symmetry.space_group_name_H-M   'P 1'
#
loop_
_entity.id
_entity.type
_entity.pdbx_description
1 polymer ?
#
loop_
_entity_poly.entity_id
_entity_poly.type
_entity_poly.pdbx_seq_one_letter_code
_entity_poly.pdbx_strand_id
1 'polypeptide(L)'
;MTKNDDSMVAGLGFLAGLFLAAPKEQDRQDIQYGRECRERNALLNHLKLNGSVPRMTNEHIREAASLFIRGFFRSACIMSAIAVEIALKEKYQIINGIKKAAPESFKELTDWAEQEGILLRGDTSFIDGVRKLRNAYVHPESLNVTIQDAQLMFNVALRVINHLYPDS
;
A
#
# COMPACT_ATOMS: atom_id res chain seq x y z
N MET A 1 -68.36 17.19 -7.01
CA MET A 1 -67.18 17.70 -7.76
C MET A 1 -66.02 17.75 -6.77
N THR A 2 -65.36 16.63 -6.50
CA THR A 2 -64.27 16.50 -5.49
C THR A 2 -63.54 15.16 -5.69
N LYS A 3 -62.83 14.98 -6.82
CA LYS A 3 -62.00 13.77 -7.06
C LYS A 3 -60.60 14.06 -7.63
N ASN A 4 -60.21 15.33 -7.78
CA ASN A 4 -58.92 15.70 -8.39
C ASN A 4 -57.82 16.12 -7.38
N ASP A 5 -58.15 16.38 -6.13
CA ASP A 5 -57.18 16.97 -5.19
C ASP A 5 -56.31 15.91 -4.47
N ASP A 6 -56.87 14.72 -4.20
CA ASP A 6 -56.14 13.65 -3.50
C ASP A 6 -55.02 13.03 -4.35
N SER A 7 -55.17 13.02 -5.68
CA SER A 7 -54.15 12.49 -6.59
C SER A 7 -52.93 13.40 -6.74
N MET A 8 -53.09 14.74 -6.60
CA MET A 8 -51.96 15.68 -6.67
C MET A 8 -51.12 15.66 -5.39
N VAL A 9 -51.76 15.53 -4.21
CA VAL A 9 -51.05 15.48 -2.92
C VAL A 9 -50.26 14.19 -2.79
N ALA A 10 -50.80 13.06 -3.26
CA ALA A 10 -50.06 11.79 -3.32
C ALA A 10 -48.85 11.84 -4.27
N GLY A 11 -48.98 12.49 -5.44
CA GLY A 11 -47.88 12.64 -6.40
C GLY A 11 -46.75 13.54 -5.90
N LEU A 12 -47.07 14.63 -5.19
CA LEU A 12 -46.09 15.53 -4.58
C LEU A 12 -45.39 14.91 -3.36
N GLY A 13 -46.12 14.18 -2.52
CA GLY A 13 -45.55 13.46 -1.37
C GLY A 13 -44.63 12.32 -1.79
N PHE A 14 -44.97 11.60 -2.88
CA PHE A 14 -44.13 10.54 -3.43
C PHE A 14 -42.83 11.07 -4.04
N LEU A 15 -42.90 12.18 -4.79
CA LEU A 15 -41.71 12.85 -5.33
C LEU A 15 -40.83 13.43 -4.21
N ALA A 16 -41.41 14.09 -3.20
CA ALA A 16 -40.64 14.61 -2.06
C ALA A 16 -39.96 13.47 -1.25
N GLY A 17 -40.62 12.33 -1.09
CA GLY A 17 -40.04 11.13 -0.48
C GLY A 17 -38.88 10.53 -1.29
N LEU A 18 -38.96 10.54 -2.62
CA LEU A 18 -37.87 10.12 -3.52
C LEU A 18 -36.66 11.06 -3.46
N PHE A 19 -36.87 12.37 -3.31
CA PHE A 19 -35.77 13.34 -3.14
C PHE A 19 -35.12 13.26 -1.75
N LEU A 20 -35.85 12.85 -0.71
CA LEU A 20 -35.30 12.59 0.63
C LEU A 20 -34.60 11.22 0.74
N ALA A 21 -34.99 10.25 -0.10
CA ALA A 21 -34.39 8.91 -0.14
C ALA A 21 -33.15 8.82 -1.05
N ALA A 22 -32.94 9.80 -1.93
CA ALA A 22 -31.74 9.86 -2.76
C ALA A 22 -30.53 10.28 -1.88
N PRO A 23 -29.44 9.50 -1.85
CA PRO A 23 -28.24 9.86 -1.09
C PRO A 23 -27.72 11.22 -1.55
N LYS A 24 -27.30 12.06 -0.60
CA LYS A 24 -26.67 13.35 -0.89
C LYS A 24 -25.42 13.11 -1.73
N GLU A 25 -24.97 14.12 -2.47
CA GLU A 25 -23.76 13.99 -3.30
C GLU A 25 -22.56 13.50 -2.49
N GLN A 26 -22.42 13.97 -1.25
CA GLN A 26 -21.41 13.47 -0.30
C GLN A 26 -21.56 11.97 -0.02
N ASP A 27 -22.78 11.51 0.28
CA ASP A 27 -23.04 10.09 0.57
C ASP A 27 -22.70 9.21 -0.65
N ARG A 28 -22.95 9.71 -1.87
CA ARG A 28 -22.58 9.01 -3.11
C ARG A 28 -21.07 8.90 -3.27
N GLN A 29 -20.34 9.98 -3.00
CA GLN A 29 -18.88 10.00 -3.02
C GLN A 29 -18.29 9.04 -1.97
N ASP A 30 -18.84 9.03 -0.76
CA ASP A 30 -18.40 8.14 0.31
C ASP A 30 -18.66 6.66 -0.02
N ILE A 31 -19.83 6.36 -0.60
CA ILE A 31 -20.17 5.01 -1.08
C ILE A 31 -19.20 4.56 -2.19
N GLN A 32 -18.89 5.44 -3.14
CA GLN A 32 -17.96 5.16 -4.22
C GLN A 32 -16.55 4.93 -3.67
N TYR A 33 -16.03 5.84 -2.84
CA TYR A 33 -14.73 5.72 -2.22
C TYR A 33 -14.60 4.42 -1.39
N GLY A 34 -15.65 4.07 -0.63
CA GLY A 34 -15.72 2.82 0.11
C GLY A 34 -15.69 1.58 -0.81
N ARG A 35 -16.29 1.64 -2.00
CA ARG A 35 -16.22 0.57 -3.00
C ARG A 35 -14.80 0.43 -3.55
N GLU A 36 -14.19 1.54 -3.96
CA GLU A 36 -12.82 1.55 -4.49
C GLU A 36 -11.81 1.03 -3.46
N CYS A 37 -11.96 1.40 -2.18
CA CYS A 37 -11.13 0.86 -1.10
C CYS A 37 -11.26 -0.67 -0.99
N ARG A 38 -12.48 -1.21 -1.08
CA ARG A 38 -12.70 -2.67 -1.02
C ARG A 38 -12.07 -3.38 -2.22
N GLU A 39 -12.22 -2.83 -3.41
CA GLU A 39 -11.61 -3.36 -4.64
C GLU A 39 -10.09 -3.37 -4.54
N ARG A 40 -9.47 -2.27 -4.09
CA ARG A 40 -8.01 -2.19 -3.87
C ARG A 40 -7.53 -3.13 -2.77
N ASN A 41 -8.26 -3.26 -1.67
CA ASN A 41 -7.91 -4.20 -0.61
C ASN A 41 -7.94 -5.66 -1.13
N ALA A 42 -8.90 -6.00 -2.00
CA ALA A 42 -8.96 -7.33 -2.59
C ALA A 42 -7.71 -7.67 -3.43
N LEU A 43 -7.07 -6.67 -4.06
CA LEU A 43 -5.81 -6.85 -4.79
C LEU A 43 -4.64 -7.25 -3.88
N LEU A 44 -4.73 -7.00 -2.57
CA LEU A 44 -3.69 -7.33 -1.59
C LEU A 44 -3.98 -8.61 -0.79
N ASN A 45 -5.21 -9.16 -0.86
CA ASN A 45 -5.65 -10.28 0.01
C ASN A 45 -4.80 -11.56 -0.08
N HIS A 46 -4.13 -11.79 -1.21
CA HIS A 46 -3.28 -12.96 -1.42
C HIS A 46 -1.87 -12.77 -0.88
N LEU A 47 -1.53 -11.56 -0.46
CA LEU A 47 -0.21 -11.19 0.00
C LEU A 47 -0.14 -11.33 1.51
N LYS A 48 0.81 -12.13 1.98
CA LYS A 48 1.03 -12.37 3.41
C LYS A 48 2.50 -12.22 3.72
N LEU A 49 2.78 -11.68 4.91
CA LEU A 49 4.09 -11.78 5.50
C LEU A 49 4.29 -13.18 6.03
N ASN A 50 5.45 -13.74 5.74
CA ASN A 50 5.91 -15.01 6.27
C ASN A 50 6.62 -14.74 7.60
N GLY A 51 6.54 -15.70 8.52
CA GLY A 51 7.30 -15.74 9.75
C GLY A 51 7.04 -14.58 10.71
N SER A 52 7.96 -14.45 11.67
CA SER A 52 7.97 -13.35 12.63
C SER A 52 8.79 -12.19 12.08
N VAL A 53 8.12 -11.27 11.39
CA VAL A 53 8.73 -10.03 10.91
C VAL A 53 8.84 -9.03 12.07
N PRO A 54 9.99 -8.33 12.23
CA PRO A 54 10.13 -7.33 13.28
C PRO A 54 9.08 -6.23 13.21
N ARG A 55 8.81 -5.61 14.38
CA ARG A 55 7.72 -4.66 14.55
C ARG A 55 7.80 -3.47 13.59
N MET A 56 8.97 -2.84 13.45
CA MET A 56 9.10 -1.63 12.63
C MET A 56 8.87 -1.95 11.15
N THR A 57 9.45 -3.03 10.64
CA THR A 57 9.18 -3.51 9.29
C THR A 57 7.67 -3.75 9.07
N ASN A 58 7.01 -4.47 9.98
CA ASN A 58 5.58 -4.76 9.85
C ASN A 58 4.72 -3.49 9.86
N GLU A 59 5.02 -2.51 10.71
CA GLU A 59 4.33 -1.22 10.74
C GLU A 59 4.39 -0.48 9.39
N HIS A 60 5.57 -0.44 8.75
CA HIS A 60 5.74 0.23 7.46
C HIS A 60 5.04 -0.50 6.31
N ILE A 61 4.99 -1.84 6.35
CA ILE A 61 4.23 -2.62 5.36
C ILE A 61 2.73 -2.36 5.48
N ARG A 62 2.22 -2.32 6.72
CA ARG A 62 0.81 -1.99 6.97
C ARG A 62 0.47 -0.57 6.53
N GLU A 63 1.38 0.38 6.72
CA GLU A 63 1.21 1.75 6.24
C GLU A 63 1.22 1.81 4.71
N ALA A 64 2.15 1.11 4.05
CA ALA A 64 2.17 1.01 2.58
C ALA A 64 0.85 0.43 2.02
N ALA A 65 0.31 -0.62 2.65
CA ALA A 65 -0.98 -1.20 2.28
C ALA A 65 -2.14 -0.21 2.50
N SER A 66 -2.17 0.49 3.63
CA SER A 66 -3.17 1.53 3.92
C SER A 66 -3.17 2.64 2.87
N LEU A 67 -1.98 3.14 2.51
CA LEU A 67 -1.81 4.16 1.47
C LEU A 67 -2.30 3.66 0.10
N PHE A 68 -1.98 2.41 -0.25
CA PHE A 68 -2.45 1.79 -1.49
C PHE A 68 -3.98 1.71 -1.53
N ILE A 69 -4.61 1.20 -0.47
CA ILE A 69 -6.07 1.04 -0.36
C ILE A 69 -6.78 2.39 -0.50
N ARG A 70 -6.21 3.45 0.07
CA ARG A 70 -6.74 4.82 0.00
C ARG A 70 -6.47 5.54 -1.32
N GLY A 71 -5.75 4.92 -2.27
CA GLY A 71 -5.44 5.52 -3.57
C GLY A 71 -4.20 6.41 -3.60
N PHE A 72 -3.42 6.46 -2.52
CA PHE A 72 -2.15 7.21 -2.46
C PHE A 72 -0.99 6.38 -3.04
N PHE A 73 -1.07 6.02 -4.32
CA PHE A 73 -0.17 5.06 -4.98
C PHE A 73 1.30 5.45 -4.91
N ARG A 74 1.63 6.73 -5.14
CA ARG A 74 3.00 7.24 -5.01
C ARG A 74 3.55 7.04 -3.59
N SER A 75 2.76 7.40 -2.58
CA SER A 75 3.14 7.23 -1.18
C SER A 75 3.26 5.76 -0.81
N ALA A 76 2.39 4.90 -1.34
CA ALA A 76 2.47 3.45 -1.15
C ALA A 76 3.78 2.88 -1.72
N CYS A 77 4.21 3.32 -2.92
CA CYS A 77 5.50 2.93 -3.50
C CYS A 77 6.68 3.35 -2.61
N ILE A 78 6.70 4.61 -2.17
CA ILE A 78 7.76 5.14 -1.30
C ILE A 78 7.82 4.36 0.00
N MET A 79 6.66 4.14 0.64
CA MET A 79 6.57 3.42 1.90
C MET A 79 6.98 1.94 1.76
N SER A 80 6.67 1.31 0.62
CA SER A 80 7.14 -0.05 0.31
C SER A 80 8.67 -0.13 0.23
N ALA A 81 9.33 0.88 -0.37
CA ALA A 81 10.79 0.94 -0.40
C ALA A 81 11.39 1.17 0.98
N ILE A 82 10.78 2.04 1.79
CA ILE A 82 11.20 2.29 3.18
C ILE A 82 11.07 1.01 4.01
N ALA A 83 9.99 0.24 3.83
CA ALA A 83 9.81 -1.03 4.53
C ALA A 83 10.94 -2.03 4.24
N VAL A 84 11.39 -2.13 2.98
CA VAL A 84 12.54 -2.98 2.61
C VAL A 84 13.84 -2.47 3.25
N GLU A 85 14.07 -1.16 3.24
CA GLU A 85 15.25 -0.57 3.85
C GLU A 85 15.31 -0.82 5.37
N ILE A 86 14.18 -0.66 6.06
CA ILE A 86 14.06 -0.96 7.49
C ILE A 86 14.26 -2.45 7.74
N ALA A 87 13.68 -3.32 6.92
CA ALA A 87 13.85 -4.76 7.03
C ALA A 87 15.32 -5.19 6.96
N LEU A 88 16.09 -4.59 6.05
CA LEU A 88 17.53 -4.83 5.93
C LEU A 88 18.30 -4.29 7.15
N LYS A 89 17.96 -3.09 7.65
CA LYS A 89 18.58 -2.51 8.85
C LYS A 89 18.32 -3.37 10.09
N GLU A 90 17.09 -3.84 10.28
CA GLU A 90 16.73 -4.74 11.39
C GLU A 90 17.46 -6.08 11.25
N LYS A 91 17.51 -6.66 10.04
CA LYS A 91 18.24 -7.90 9.79
C LYS A 91 19.74 -7.75 10.07
N TYR A 92 20.33 -6.61 9.68
CA TYR A 92 21.72 -6.27 9.98
C TYR A 92 21.99 -6.28 11.47
N GLN A 93 21.14 -5.61 12.26
CA GLN A 93 21.28 -5.54 13.72
C GLN A 93 21.07 -6.89 14.40
N ILE A 94 20.18 -7.74 13.87
CA ILE A 94 19.98 -9.11 14.36
C ILE A 94 21.25 -9.95 14.18
N ILE A 95 21.91 -9.86 13.01
CA ILE A 95 23.08 -10.69 12.68
C ILE A 95 24.37 -10.13 13.32
N ASN A 96 24.59 -8.82 13.23
CA ASN A 96 25.84 -8.18 13.67
C ASN A 96 25.79 -7.63 15.10
N GLY A 97 24.61 -7.66 15.74
CA GLY A 97 24.37 -7.08 17.05
C GLY A 97 24.03 -5.58 17.00
N ILE A 98 23.18 -5.16 17.93
CA ILE A 98 22.60 -3.79 18.02
C ILE A 98 23.67 -2.69 18.18
N LYS A 99 24.88 -3.04 18.66
CA LYS A 99 25.96 -2.06 18.91
C LYS A 99 26.67 -1.61 17.63
N LYS A 100 26.55 -2.34 16.51
CA LYS A 100 27.17 -1.97 15.24
C LYS A 100 26.23 -1.07 14.47
N ALA A 101 26.72 0.11 14.07
CA ALA A 101 25.95 1.01 13.22
C ALA A 101 25.59 0.28 11.91
N ALA A 102 24.31 0.27 11.56
CA ALA A 102 23.86 -0.24 10.28
C ALA A 102 24.33 0.68 9.16
N PRO A 103 24.59 0.16 7.95
CA PRO A 103 24.89 1.00 6.80
C PRO A 103 23.80 2.05 6.58
N GLU A 104 24.21 3.26 6.21
CA GLU A 104 23.29 4.41 6.11
C GLU A 104 22.53 4.38 4.79
N SER A 105 23.17 3.96 3.70
CA SER A 105 22.55 3.96 2.39
C SER A 105 21.87 2.63 2.08
N PHE A 106 20.76 2.70 1.33
CA PHE A 106 20.07 1.52 0.83
C PHE A 106 21.01 0.64 0.00
N LYS A 107 21.93 1.23 -0.78
CA LYS A 107 22.91 0.46 -1.58
C LYS A 107 23.86 -0.36 -0.69
N GLU A 108 24.40 0.23 0.37
CA GLU A 108 25.32 -0.51 1.25
C GLU A 108 24.62 -1.64 1.99
N LEU A 109 23.36 -1.46 2.38
CA LEU A 109 22.55 -2.51 2.98
C LEU A 109 22.36 -3.70 2.03
N THR A 110 22.20 -3.42 0.74
CA THR A 110 21.95 -4.46 -0.26
C THR A 110 23.23 -5.18 -0.65
N ASP A 111 24.33 -4.43 -0.78
CA ASP A 111 25.66 -5.00 -0.99
C ASP A 111 26.05 -5.91 0.18
N TRP A 112 25.78 -5.47 1.42
CA TRP A 112 25.98 -6.30 2.62
C TRP A 112 25.14 -7.57 2.59
N ALA A 113 23.84 -7.47 2.34
CA ALA A 113 22.95 -8.63 2.37
C ALA A 113 23.24 -9.64 1.24
N GLU A 114 23.75 -9.19 0.09
CA GLU A 114 24.25 -10.06 -0.97
C GLU A 114 25.56 -10.75 -0.54
N GLN A 115 26.51 -10.03 0.07
CA GLN A 115 27.77 -10.59 0.56
C GLN A 115 27.58 -11.65 1.65
N GLU A 116 26.63 -11.45 2.54
CA GLU A 116 26.28 -12.43 3.59
C GLU A 116 25.45 -13.61 3.06
N GLY A 117 25.12 -13.64 1.76
CA GLY A 117 24.29 -14.68 1.16
C GLY A 117 22.84 -14.69 1.65
N ILE A 118 22.38 -13.59 2.27
CA ILE A 118 21.00 -13.41 2.73
C ILE A 118 20.08 -13.16 1.54
N LEU A 119 20.57 -12.43 0.55
CA LEU A 119 19.90 -12.18 -0.72
C LEU A 119 20.58 -12.95 -1.83
N LEU A 120 19.79 -13.58 -2.69
CA LEU A 120 20.29 -14.17 -3.92
C LEU A 120 20.42 -13.08 -5.00
N ARG A 121 21.22 -13.35 -6.03
CA ARG A 121 21.42 -12.44 -7.18
C ARG A 121 20.11 -12.03 -7.89
N GLY A 122 19.08 -12.87 -7.81
CA GLY A 122 17.75 -12.56 -8.29
C GLY A 122 17.03 -11.51 -7.44
N ASP A 123 17.24 -11.53 -6.12
CA ASP A 123 16.66 -10.59 -5.17
C ASP A 123 17.30 -9.21 -5.26
N THR A 124 18.61 -9.14 -5.53
CA THR A 124 19.29 -7.86 -5.79
C THR A 124 18.71 -7.14 -7.01
N SER A 125 18.27 -7.86 -8.05
CA SER A 125 17.60 -7.24 -9.20
C SER A 125 16.25 -6.61 -8.82
N PHE A 126 15.48 -7.27 -7.96
CA PHE A 126 14.20 -6.75 -7.45
C PHE A 126 14.41 -5.50 -6.58
N ILE A 127 15.37 -5.57 -5.68
CA ILE A 127 15.75 -4.48 -4.77
C ILE A 127 16.31 -3.28 -5.52
N ASP A 128 17.13 -3.50 -6.55
CA ASP A 128 17.58 -2.41 -7.41
C ASP A 128 16.41 -1.74 -8.14
N GLY A 129 15.40 -2.53 -8.53
CA GLY A 129 14.12 -2.01 -9.00
C GLY A 129 13.45 -1.10 -7.97
N VAL A 130 13.31 -1.58 -6.73
CA VAL A 130 12.73 -0.80 -5.61
C VAL A 130 13.51 0.50 -5.38
N ARG A 131 14.85 0.45 -5.37
CA ARG A 131 15.73 1.60 -5.18
C ARG A 131 15.57 2.64 -6.29
N LYS A 132 15.58 2.20 -7.56
CA LYS A 132 15.38 3.08 -8.72
C LYS A 132 14.00 3.72 -8.71
N LEU A 133 12.96 2.95 -8.41
CA LEU A 133 11.58 3.44 -8.32
C LEU A 133 11.43 4.46 -7.20
N ARG A 134 11.98 4.19 -6.00
CA ARG A 134 11.99 5.17 -4.90
C ARG A 134 12.62 6.49 -5.34
N ASN A 135 13.81 6.44 -5.94
CA ASN A 135 14.50 7.64 -6.38
C ASN A 135 13.68 8.40 -7.45
N ALA A 136 13.04 7.68 -8.37
CA ALA A 136 12.13 8.28 -9.34
C ALA A 136 10.91 8.95 -8.66
N TYR A 137 10.33 8.35 -7.62
CA TYR A 137 9.14 8.90 -6.95
C TYR A 137 9.42 9.99 -5.90
N VAL A 138 10.68 10.29 -5.59
CA VAL A 138 11.03 11.39 -4.66
C VAL A 138 11.11 12.75 -5.38
N HIS A 139 11.29 12.76 -6.70
CA HIS A 139 11.34 14.01 -7.47
C HIS A 139 9.94 14.48 -7.92
N PRO A 140 9.58 15.77 -7.80
CA PRO A 140 8.21 16.25 -8.01
C PRO A 140 7.68 16.03 -9.44
N GLU A 141 8.58 16.05 -10.42
CA GLU A 141 8.24 16.03 -11.85
C GLU A 141 7.99 14.64 -12.43
N SER A 142 8.24 13.58 -11.66
CA SER A 142 8.28 12.22 -12.19
C SER A 142 7.04 11.39 -11.83
N LEU A 143 6.31 11.10 -12.91
CA LEU A 143 5.34 10.03 -13.13
C LEU A 143 4.01 10.09 -12.37
N ASN A 144 2.95 10.01 -13.18
CA ASN A 144 1.64 9.60 -12.75
C ASN A 144 1.73 8.10 -12.36
N VAL A 145 1.67 7.80 -11.06
CA VAL A 145 1.82 6.42 -10.55
C VAL A 145 0.49 5.71 -10.67
N THR A 146 0.45 4.63 -11.46
CA THR A 146 -0.76 3.85 -11.62
C THR A 146 -0.97 2.90 -10.44
N ILE A 147 -2.20 2.38 -10.32
CA ILE A 147 -2.50 1.31 -9.35
C ILE A 147 -1.63 0.07 -9.61
N GLN A 148 -1.35 -0.25 -10.88
CA GLN A 148 -0.53 -1.40 -11.26
C GLN A 148 0.93 -1.23 -10.81
N ASP A 149 1.49 -0.04 -10.96
CA ASP A 149 2.86 0.27 -10.51
C ASP A 149 2.98 0.09 -8.99
N ALA A 150 2.02 0.64 -8.24
CA ALA A 150 2.02 0.52 -6.79
C ALA A 150 1.80 -0.91 -6.30
N GLN A 151 0.93 -1.67 -6.97
CA GLN A 151 0.74 -3.08 -6.66
C GLN A 151 2.01 -3.89 -6.93
N LEU A 152 2.67 -3.67 -8.07
CA LEU A 152 3.93 -4.33 -8.39
C LEU A 152 5.01 -4.01 -7.35
N MET A 153 5.15 -2.73 -6.99
CA MET A 153 6.12 -2.28 -5.99
C MET A 153 5.89 -2.92 -4.62
N PHE A 154 4.63 -2.95 -4.16
CA PHE A 154 4.25 -3.57 -2.91
C PHE A 154 4.51 -5.09 -2.93
N ASN A 155 4.18 -5.78 -4.03
CA ASN A 155 4.45 -7.21 -4.22
C ASN A 155 5.95 -7.54 -4.16
N VAL A 156 6.77 -6.71 -4.81
CA VAL A 156 8.23 -6.86 -4.80
C VAL A 156 8.77 -6.66 -3.38
N ALA A 157 8.34 -5.62 -2.68
CA ALA A 157 8.75 -5.36 -1.30
C ALA A 157 8.40 -6.53 -0.37
N LEU A 158 7.18 -7.05 -0.44
CA LEU A 158 6.78 -8.22 0.35
C LEU A 158 7.60 -9.46 0.04
N ARG A 159 7.88 -9.73 -1.24
CA ARG A 159 8.71 -10.87 -1.63
C ARG A 159 10.11 -10.78 -1.03
N VAL A 160 10.73 -9.61 -1.10
CA VAL A 160 12.06 -9.37 -0.49
C VAL A 160 11.99 -9.59 1.02
N ILE A 161 10.99 -9.04 1.69
CA ILE A 161 10.85 -9.14 3.15
C ILE A 161 10.60 -10.58 3.58
N ASN A 162 9.79 -11.35 2.85
CA ASN A 162 9.60 -12.78 3.11
C ASN A 162 10.86 -13.60 2.86
N HIS A 163 11.75 -13.17 1.96
CA HIS A 163 13.07 -13.79 1.80
C HIS A 163 13.96 -13.51 3.02
N LEU A 164 13.93 -12.27 3.53
CA LEU A 164 14.69 -11.88 4.73
C LEU A 164 14.19 -12.60 5.99
N TYR A 165 12.91 -12.92 6.05
CA TYR A 165 12.24 -13.56 7.19
C TYR A 165 11.39 -14.75 6.71
N PRO A 166 12.02 -15.88 6.35
CA PRO A 166 11.28 -17.07 5.92
C PRO A 166 10.45 -17.65 7.08
N ASP A 167 9.39 -18.38 6.75
CA ASP A 167 8.66 -19.20 7.73
C ASP A 167 9.63 -20.24 8.32
N SER A 168 9.76 -20.25 9.65
CA SER A 168 10.56 -21.20 10.41
C SER A 168 10.03 -22.63 10.33
#